data_AF-A0A2S2P9Q8-F1
#
_entry.id   AF-A0A2S2P9Q8-F1
#
_cell.length_a   1.000
_cell.length_b   1.000
_cell.length_c   1.000
_cell.angle_alpha   90.00
_cell.angle_beta   90.00
_cell.angle_gamma   90.00
#
_symmetry.space_group_name_H-M   'P 1'
#
loop_
_entity.id
_entity.type
_entity.pdbx_description
1 polymer ?
#
loop_
_entity_poly.entity_id
_entity_poly.type
_entity_poly.pdbx_seq_one_letter_code
_entity_poly.pdbx_strand_id
1 'polypeptide(L)'
;LVYTIRSYAYSSVVSFLYSVSFSYSTSLRRAKNERNIMANKEPLKSSQLKPNDSESEKKQLQNKTNEVESKLKKLNLNCVGPEVSTKEENYVVGYEFTVNDKICMRVMRVQLRLITFLDKRIQNYLINPEIQFKESMERKYGWLRNSKKIFQIKCPNSVKVWLTFRKQNPHMFYGFRILNNRLTIEFLDETELREKYRSDIESVKCSDKNAKVYKKNIKKFLALCLVNEDDAVARCLTRQVDAKQIFIDTITKIVTNPRGNTESN
;
A
#
# COMPACT_ATOMS: atom_id res chain seq x y z
N LEU A 1 -30.25 19.64 -22.29
CA LEU A 1 -30.35 18.20 -21.93
C LEU A 1 -29.01 17.44 -22.04
N VAL A 2 -27.84 18.07 -21.85
CA VAL A 2 -26.51 17.44 -22.09
C VAL A 2 -25.59 17.45 -20.85
N TYR A 3 -26.04 18.00 -19.71
CA TYR A 3 -25.19 18.14 -18.52
C TYR A 3 -25.29 17.03 -17.47
N THR A 4 -26.15 16.02 -17.67
CA THR A 4 -26.45 15.03 -16.60
C THR A 4 -25.76 13.67 -16.78
N ILE A 5 -25.05 13.42 -17.89
CA ILE A 5 -24.51 12.07 -18.19
C ILE A 5 -23.04 11.88 -17.76
N ARG A 6 -22.28 12.95 -17.47
CA ARG A 6 -20.85 12.83 -17.12
C ARG A 6 -20.55 12.38 -15.68
N SER A 7 -21.52 12.39 -14.78
CA SER A 7 -21.28 12.03 -13.36
C SER A 7 -21.31 10.52 -13.07
N TYR A 8 -21.87 9.69 -13.96
CA TYR A 8 -22.03 8.25 -13.69
C TYR A 8 -20.91 7.37 -14.26
N ALA A 9 -20.09 7.88 -15.17
CA ALA A 9 -19.01 7.10 -15.80
C ALA A 9 -17.73 7.03 -14.93
N TYR A 10 -17.49 7.98 -14.02
CA TYR A 10 -16.32 7.98 -13.12
C TYR A 10 -16.46 7.00 -11.94
N SER A 11 -17.67 6.57 -11.60
CA SER A 11 -17.93 5.66 -10.48
C SER A 11 -17.69 4.18 -10.83
N SER A 12 -17.90 3.80 -12.09
CA SER A 12 -17.79 2.40 -12.56
C SER A 12 -16.33 1.97 -12.81
N VAL A 13 -15.50 2.84 -13.37
CA VAL A 13 -14.11 2.49 -13.74
C VAL A 13 -13.17 2.45 -12.52
N VAL A 14 -13.42 3.28 -11.50
CA VAL A 14 -12.69 3.22 -10.23
C VAL A 14 -13.01 1.94 -9.46
N SER A 15 -14.23 1.40 -9.57
CA SER A 15 -14.60 0.12 -8.96
C SER A 15 -13.89 -1.09 -9.58
N PHE A 16 -13.56 -1.06 -10.87
CA PHE A 16 -12.88 -2.18 -11.55
C PHE A 16 -11.37 -2.19 -11.29
N LEU A 17 -10.75 -1.01 -11.10
CA LEU A 17 -9.30 -0.88 -10.89
C LEU A 17 -8.82 -1.23 -9.46
N TYR A 18 -9.74 -1.28 -8.49
CA TYR A 18 -9.47 -1.80 -7.13
C TYR A 18 -9.58 -3.33 -7.00
N SER A 19 -10.12 -4.04 -8.01
CA SER A 19 -10.36 -5.50 -7.97
C SER A 19 -9.07 -6.34 -7.91
N VAL A 20 -7.94 -5.85 -8.42
CA VAL A 20 -6.69 -6.62 -8.43
C VAL A 20 -5.93 -6.52 -7.10
N SER A 21 -6.08 -5.40 -6.38
CA SER A 21 -5.69 -5.31 -4.96
C SER A 21 -6.63 -6.10 -4.04
N PHE A 22 -7.83 -6.40 -4.53
CA PHE A 22 -8.81 -7.26 -3.87
C PHE A 22 -8.39 -8.74 -3.94
N SER A 23 -7.80 -9.25 -5.02
CA SER A 23 -7.40 -10.67 -5.13
C SER A 23 -6.35 -11.13 -4.09
N TYR A 24 -5.42 -10.27 -3.68
CA TYR A 24 -4.43 -10.59 -2.64
C TYR A 24 -4.97 -10.39 -1.21
N SER A 25 -5.94 -9.49 -1.04
CA SER A 25 -6.56 -9.23 0.26
C SER A 25 -7.81 -10.08 0.55
N THR A 26 -8.45 -10.65 -0.49
CA THR A 26 -9.55 -11.62 -0.37
C THR A 26 -9.06 -13.02 -0.08
N SER A 27 -7.92 -13.44 -0.61
CA SER A 27 -7.25 -14.70 -0.24
C SER A 27 -6.83 -14.67 1.24
N LEU A 28 -6.23 -13.57 1.71
CA LEU A 28 -5.92 -13.35 3.13
C LEU A 28 -7.17 -13.19 4.02
N ARG A 29 -8.29 -12.65 3.49
CA ARG A 29 -9.57 -12.56 4.24
C ARG A 29 -10.36 -13.85 4.24
N ARG A 30 -10.33 -14.68 3.19
CA ARG A 30 -10.91 -16.03 3.17
C ARG A 30 -10.21 -16.93 4.18
N ALA A 31 -8.87 -16.90 4.22
CA ALA A 31 -8.09 -17.61 5.24
C ALA A 31 -8.37 -17.12 6.69
N LYS A 32 -8.76 -15.85 6.87
CA LYS A 32 -9.11 -15.30 8.20
C LYS A 32 -10.57 -15.52 8.57
N ASN A 33 -11.49 -15.53 7.60
CA ASN A 33 -12.90 -15.88 7.79
C ASN A 33 -13.10 -17.38 8.00
N GLU A 34 -12.36 -18.25 7.30
CA GLU A 34 -12.40 -19.70 7.53
C GLU A 34 -11.88 -20.06 8.93
N ARG A 35 -10.88 -19.33 9.45
CA ARG A 35 -10.45 -19.44 10.86
C ARG A 35 -11.51 -18.98 11.86
N ASN A 36 -12.27 -17.92 11.56
CA ASN A 36 -13.34 -17.44 12.45
C ASN A 36 -14.63 -18.28 12.35
N ILE A 37 -14.94 -18.87 11.19
CA ILE A 37 -16.07 -19.78 11.00
C ILE A 37 -15.82 -21.12 11.69
N MET A 38 -14.56 -21.58 11.76
CA MET A 38 -14.19 -22.73 12.60
C MET A 38 -14.16 -22.41 14.10
N ALA A 39 -14.02 -21.14 14.50
CA ALA A 39 -13.95 -20.73 15.90
C ALA A 39 -15.31 -20.37 16.53
N ASN A 40 -16.34 -20.02 15.73
CA ASN A 40 -17.67 -19.62 16.22
C ASN A 40 -18.79 -20.62 15.88
N LYS A 41 -18.60 -21.91 16.22
CA LYS A 41 -19.74 -22.77 16.55
C LYS A 41 -19.89 -22.76 18.07
N GLU A 42 -20.64 -21.79 18.58
CA GLU A 42 -21.08 -21.78 19.98
C GLU A 42 -22.12 -22.89 20.24
N PRO A 43 -22.25 -23.33 21.50
CA PRO A 43 -22.77 -24.63 21.88
C PRO A 43 -24.30 -24.67 21.87
N LEU A 44 -24.86 -25.76 21.36
CA LEU A 44 -26.25 -26.12 21.63
C LEU A 44 -26.41 -26.37 23.14
N LYS A 45 -27.39 -25.67 23.72
CA LYS A 45 -27.76 -25.72 25.13
C LYS A 45 -28.13 -27.13 25.59
N SER A 46 -27.62 -27.45 26.77
CA SER A 46 -28.08 -28.39 27.80
C SER A 46 -29.33 -29.23 27.52
N SER A 47 -29.16 -30.56 27.49
CA SER A 47 -29.88 -31.48 28.39
C SER A 47 -29.44 -32.93 28.17
N GLN A 48 -28.93 -33.55 29.26
CA GLN A 48 -28.74 -34.99 29.50
C GLN A 48 -27.62 -35.74 28.72
N LEU A 49 -26.56 -36.20 29.43
CA LEU A 49 -26.12 -37.62 29.55
C LEU A 49 -24.68 -37.78 30.11
N LYS A 50 -24.60 -38.55 31.22
CA LYS A 50 -23.59 -39.48 31.81
C LYS A 50 -22.04 -39.28 31.77
N PRO A 51 -21.31 -39.76 32.81
CA PRO A 51 -19.94 -39.33 33.16
C PRO A 51 -18.77 -40.01 32.43
N ASN A 52 -19.00 -40.81 31.38
CA ASN A 52 -17.95 -41.66 30.79
C ASN A 52 -17.37 -41.15 29.46
N ASP A 53 -17.82 -40.01 28.93
CA ASP A 53 -17.37 -39.47 27.63
C ASP A 53 -16.22 -38.43 27.74
N SER A 54 -15.82 -38.03 28.95
CA SER A 54 -14.86 -36.94 29.12
C SER A 54 -13.42 -37.27 28.72
N GLU A 55 -13.02 -38.54 28.75
CA GLU A 55 -11.64 -38.95 28.48
C GLU A 55 -11.39 -39.26 26.99
N SER A 56 -12.41 -39.80 26.31
CA SER A 56 -12.41 -39.98 24.85
C SER A 56 -12.47 -38.63 24.13
N GLU A 57 -13.28 -37.68 24.63
CA GLU A 57 -13.33 -36.31 24.11
C GLU A 57 -12.03 -35.54 24.35
N LYS A 58 -11.40 -35.69 25.54
CA LYS A 58 -10.07 -35.10 25.79
C LYS A 58 -9.00 -35.65 24.86
N LYS A 59 -8.98 -36.96 24.60
CA LYS A 59 -8.05 -37.59 23.64
C LYS A 59 -8.31 -37.12 22.20
N GLN A 60 -9.57 -36.99 21.80
CA GLN A 60 -9.91 -36.44 20.48
C GLN A 60 -9.53 -34.97 20.35
N LEU A 61 -9.71 -34.16 21.41
CA LEU A 61 -9.35 -32.75 21.41
C LEU A 61 -7.82 -32.59 21.35
N GLN A 62 -7.07 -33.38 22.13
CA GLN A 62 -5.60 -33.37 22.10
C GLN A 62 -5.05 -33.77 20.72
N ASN A 63 -5.64 -34.80 20.09
CA ASN A 63 -5.24 -35.22 18.74
C ASN A 63 -5.56 -34.15 17.69
N LYS A 64 -6.71 -33.48 17.79
CA LYS A 64 -7.06 -32.34 16.93
C LYS A 64 -6.12 -31.15 17.15
N THR A 65 -5.72 -30.87 18.39
CA THR A 65 -4.76 -29.81 18.72
C THR A 65 -3.38 -30.13 18.14
N ASN A 66 -2.89 -31.36 18.29
CA ASN A 66 -1.62 -31.82 17.70
C ASN A 66 -1.65 -31.80 16.16
N GLU A 67 -2.81 -32.10 15.54
CA GLU A 67 -3.00 -32.00 14.10
C GLU A 67 -3.01 -30.53 13.63
N VAL A 68 -3.64 -29.63 14.39
CA VAL A 68 -3.63 -28.19 14.13
C VAL A 68 -2.23 -27.60 14.32
N GLU A 69 -1.49 -28.02 15.35
CA GLU A 69 -0.11 -27.60 15.58
C GLU A 69 0.85 -28.12 14.50
N SER A 70 0.69 -29.35 14.03
CA SER A 70 1.48 -29.88 12.91
C SER A 70 1.12 -29.20 11.58
N LYS A 71 -0.15 -28.86 11.34
CA LYS A 71 -0.58 -28.02 10.21
C LYS A 71 -0.07 -26.59 10.35
N LEU A 72 -0.04 -26.02 11.55
CA LEU A 72 0.53 -24.69 11.84
C LEU A 72 2.05 -24.69 11.67
N LYS A 73 2.77 -25.75 12.06
CA LYS A 73 4.20 -25.90 11.77
C LYS A 73 4.47 -26.03 10.26
N LYS A 74 3.65 -26.80 9.53
CA LYS A 74 3.71 -26.88 8.06
C LYS A 74 3.35 -25.55 7.37
N LEU A 75 2.45 -24.75 7.94
CA LEU A 75 2.08 -23.42 7.45
C LEU A 75 3.07 -22.31 7.86
N ASN A 76 3.72 -22.45 9.02
CA ASN A 76 4.74 -21.52 9.52
C ASN A 76 6.12 -21.76 8.90
N LEU A 77 6.38 -22.93 8.32
CA LEU A 77 7.55 -23.12 7.45
C LEU A 77 7.44 -22.36 6.11
N ASN A 78 6.25 -21.88 5.74
CA ASN A 78 6.01 -21.20 4.46
C ASN A 78 5.57 -19.73 4.62
N CYS A 79 5.55 -19.18 5.86
CA CYS A 79 5.20 -17.78 6.14
C CYS A 79 6.33 -16.97 6.80
N VAL A 80 7.43 -17.59 7.19
CA VAL A 80 8.74 -16.94 7.03
C VAL A 80 8.99 -17.07 5.54
N GLY A 81 8.89 -15.98 4.78
CA GLY A 81 9.41 -16.01 3.41
C GLY A 81 10.80 -16.65 3.49
N PRO A 82 11.18 -17.58 2.59
CA PRO A 82 12.47 -18.25 2.69
C PRO A 82 13.50 -17.20 3.06
N GLU A 83 14.39 -17.46 4.02
CA GLU A 83 15.62 -16.68 4.07
C GLU A 83 16.16 -16.75 2.66
N VAL A 84 15.92 -15.68 1.88
CA VAL A 84 16.16 -15.73 0.46
C VAL A 84 17.66 -15.64 0.39
N SER A 85 18.29 -16.80 0.31
CA SER A 85 19.67 -16.99 -0.12
C SER A 85 19.76 -16.60 -1.59
N THR A 86 19.47 -15.35 -1.90
CA THR A 86 19.81 -14.73 -3.16
C THR A 86 20.65 -13.53 -2.82
N LYS A 87 21.89 -13.52 -3.30
CA LYS A 87 22.79 -12.35 -3.37
C LYS A 87 22.20 -11.21 -4.23
N GLU A 88 20.88 -11.16 -4.42
CA GLU A 88 20.17 -10.20 -5.24
C GLU A 88 19.81 -8.98 -4.39
N GLU A 89 20.52 -7.89 -4.68
CA GLU A 89 20.42 -6.63 -3.97
C GLU A 89 19.08 -5.96 -4.27
N ASN A 90 18.28 -5.70 -3.22
CA ASN A 90 17.03 -4.96 -3.34
C ASN A 90 17.27 -3.46 -3.15
N TYR A 91 16.54 -2.64 -3.89
CA TYR A 91 16.63 -1.18 -3.82
C TYR A 91 15.26 -0.54 -3.72
N VAL A 92 15.24 0.62 -3.06
CA VAL A 92 14.19 1.62 -3.25
C VAL A 92 14.78 2.75 -4.09
N VAL A 93 14.15 3.06 -5.22
CA VAL A 93 14.61 4.09 -6.17
C VAL A 93 13.49 5.07 -6.45
N GLY A 94 13.83 6.35 -6.57
CA GLY A 94 12.91 7.43 -6.89
C GLY A 94 13.31 8.17 -8.15
N TYR A 95 12.35 8.42 -9.02
CA TYR A 95 12.51 9.25 -10.22
C TYR A 95 11.49 10.39 -10.20
N GLU A 96 11.93 11.62 -10.46
CA GLU A 96 11.05 12.77 -10.71
C GLU A 96 10.80 12.91 -12.20
N PHE A 97 9.62 13.40 -12.57
CA PHE A 97 9.27 13.77 -13.94
C PHE A 97 8.05 14.68 -13.91
N THR A 98 7.81 15.43 -14.99
CA THR A 98 6.67 16.36 -15.08
C THR A 98 5.54 15.76 -15.91
N VAL A 99 4.30 15.91 -15.44
CA VAL A 99 3.07 15.57 -16.16
C VAL A 99 2.13 16.77 -16.06
N ASN A 100 1.70 17.36 -17.19
CA ASN A 100 0.81 18.52 -17.22
C ASN A 100 1.27 19.64 -16.26
N ASP A 101 2.53 20.04 -16.38
CA ASP A 101 3.19 21.06 -15.54
C ASP A 101 3.27 20.75 -14.03
N LYS A 102 2.86 19.55 -13.61
CA LYS A 102 3.01 19.07 -12.23
C LYS A 102 4.16 18.09 -12.10
N ILE A 103 5.01 18.34 -11.11
CA ILE A 103 6.09 17.42 -10.76
C ILE A 103 5.49 16.19 -10.07
N CYS A 104 5.72 15.05 -10.70
CA CYS A 104 5.42 13.73 -10.19
C CYS A 104 6.70 13.03 -9.73
N MET A 105 6.55 12.13 -8.76
CA MET A 105 7.61 11.23 -8.33
C MET A 105 7.15 9.78 -8.45
N ARG A 106 7.95 8.93 -9.10
CA ARG A 106 7.73 7.49 -9.11
C ARG A 106 8.72 6.80 -8.20
N VAL A 107 8.20 6.15 -7.17
CA VAL A 107 8.99 5.33 -6.24
C VAL A 107 8.85 3.87 -6.60
N MET A 108 9.96 3.17 -6.78
CA MET A 108 10.00 1.78 -7.19
C MET A 108 10.80 0.93 -6.20
N ARG A 109 10.39 -0.33 -6.05
CA ARG A 109 11.04 -1.34 -5.22
C ARG A 109 11.56 -2.41 -6.17
N VAL A 110 12.83 -2.37 -6.52
CA VAL A 110 13.39 -3.08 -7.68
C VAL A 110 14.82 -3.53 -7.43
N GLN A 111 15.32 -4.40 -8.30
CA GLN A 111 16.71 -4.85 -8.32
C GLN A 111 17.59 -3.93 -9.18
N LEU A 112 18.91 -3.99 -8.96
CA LEU A 112 19.90 -3.19 -9.68
C LEU A 112 19.77 -3.30 -11.20
N ARG A 113 19.55 -4.52 -11.74
CA ARG A 113 19.41 -4.75 -13.19
C ARG A 113 18.34 -3.86 -13.84
N LEU A 114 17.19 -3.71 -13.18
CA LEU A 114 16.12 -2.87 -13.70
C LEU A 114 16.48 -1.38 -13.59
N ILE A 115 17.17 -0.97 -12.52
CA ILE A 115 17.65 0.41 -12.37
C ILE A 115 18.61 0.77 -13.49
N THR A 116 19.62 -0.07 -13.75
CA THR A 116 20.59 0.13 -14.85
C THR A 116 19.89 0.22 -16.21
N PHE A 117 18.86 -0.60 -16.45
CA PHE A 117 18.06 -0.52 -17.66
C PHE A 117 17.32 0.82 -17.79
N LEU A 118 16.70 1.30 -16.70
CA LEU A 118 15.98 2.58 -16.68
C LEU A 118 16.94 3.75 -16.87
N ASP A 119 18.07 3.76 -16.16
CA ASP A 119 19.10 4.80 -16.25
C ASP A 119 19.65 4.92 -17.67
N LYS A 120 20.00 3.79 -18.30
CA LYS A 120 20.46 3.78 -19.70
C LYS A 120 19.40 4.36 -20.64
N ARG A 121 18.13 4.12 -20.35
CA ARG A 121 17.03 4.62 -21.18
C ARG A 121 16.82 6.12 -20.99
N ILE A 122 16.95 6.65 -19.78
CA ILE A 122 17.00 8.10 -19.53
C ILE A 122 18.14 8.72 -20.33
N GLN A 123 19.35 8.15 -20.26
CA GLN A 123 20.50 8.64 -21.02
C GLN A 123 20.25 8.63 -22.54
N ASN A 124 19.63 7.58 -23.07
CA ASN A 124 19.29 7.53 -24.49
C ASN A 124 18.30 8.64 -24.91
N TYR A 125 17.32 8.97 -24.06
CA TYR A 125 16.40 10.08 -24.32
C TYR A 125 17.10 11.45 -24.24
N LEU A 126 18.10 11.61 -23.37
CA LEU A 126 18.90 12.83 -23.30
C LEU A 126 19.79 13.02 -24.53
N ILE A 127 20.40 11.94 -25.02
CA ILE A 127 21.29 11.98 -26.20
C ILE A 127 20.47 12.13 -27.49
N ASN A 128 19.31 11.47 -27.58
CA ASN A 128 18.44 11.52 -28.74
C ASN A 128 16.97 11.74 -28.31
N PRO A 129 16.52 12.99 -28.16
CA PRO A 129 15.15 13.31 -27.74
C PRO A 129 14.08 12.78 -28.68
N GLU A 130 14.38 12.76 -29.98
CA GLU A 130 13.48 12.31 -31.06
C GLU A 130 13.42 10.78 -31.21
N ILE A 131 14.14 10.03 -30.37
CA ILE A 131 14.15 8.58 -30.46
C ILE A 131 12.72 8.03 -30.24
N GLN A 132 12.21 7.36 -31.26
CA GLN A 132 10.93 6.67 -31.20
C GLN A 132 11.16 5.19 -30.94
N PHE A 133 10.66 4.69 -29.82
CA PHE A 133 10.64 3.25 -29.55
C PHE A 133 9.31 2.64 -29.96
N LYS A 134 9.28 1.30 -30.03
CA LYS A 134 8.03 0.54 -30.20
C LYS A 134 6.95 1.05 -29.22
N GLU A 135 5.71 1.12 -29.68
CA GLU A 135 4.57 1.66 -28.92
C GLU A 135 4.41 1.02 -27.53
N SER A 136 4.62 -0.30 -27.43
CA SER A 136 4.57 -1.04 -26.16
C SER A 136 5.59 -0.54 -25.12
N MET A 137 6.77 -0.12 -25.60
CA MET A 137 7.84 0.42 -24.77
C MET A 137 7.54 1.86 -24.37
N GLU A 138 6.97 2.66 -25.26
CA GLU A 138 6.51 4.02 -24.93
C GLU A 138 5.41 4.00 -23.87
N ARG A 139 4.43 3.11 -23.99
CA ARG A 139 3.38 2.95 -22.96
C ARG A 139 3.95 2.56 -21.59
N LYS A 140 5.03 1.79 -21.56
CA LYS A 140 5.63 1.30 -20.31
C LYS A 140 6.64 2.28 -19.70
N TYR A 141 7.45 2.92 -20.54
CA TYR A 141 8.65 3.66 -20.16
C TYR A 141 8.73 5.08 -20.73
N GLY A 142 7.73 5.56 -21.48
CA GLY A 142 7.71 6.91 -22.06
C GLY A 142 7.78 8.02 -21.01
N TRP A 143 7.30 7.75 -19.80
CA TRP A 143 7.45 8.64 -18.63
C TRP A 143 8.93 8.93 -18.26
N LEU A 144 9.90 8.17 -18.79
CA LEU A 144 11.33 8.39 -18.55
C LEU A 144 11.93 9.55 -19.35
N ARG A 145 11.28 10.01 -20.43
CA ARG A 145 11.79 11.02 -21.37
C ARG A 145 12.27 12.29 -20.66
N ASN A 146 11.43 12.78 -19.74
CA ASN A 146 11.70 13.99 -18.96
C ASN A 146 11.92 13.65 -17.49
N SER A 147 12.50 12.47 -17.22
CA SER A 147 12.71 12.00 -15.86
C SER A 147 14.14 12.16 -15.39
N LYS A 148 14.30 12.36 -14.09
CA LYS A 148 15.59 12.41 -13.41
C LYS A 148 15.57 11.47 -12.22
N LYS A 149 16.65 10.70 -12.03
CA LYS A 149 16.83 9.89 -10.83
C LYS A 149 17.15 10.79 -9.64
N ILE A 150 16.39 10.64 -8.55
CA ILE A 150 16.52 11.44 -7.33
C ILE A 150 17.33 10.70 -6.28
N PHE A 151 17.01 9.42 -6.06
CA PHE A 151 17.65 8.59 -5.05
C PHE A 151 17.64 7.11 -5.45
N GLN A 152 18.62 6.38 -4.93
CA GLN A 152 18.76 4.94 -5.07
C GLN A 152 19.35 4.39 -3.77
N ILE A 153 18.54 3.72 -2.95
CA ILE A 153 18.95 3.25 -1.62
C ILE A 153 18.90 1.72 -1.61
N LYS A 154 20.05 1.09 -1.38
CA LYS A 154 20.15 -0.36 -1.19
C LYS A 154 19.50 -0.75 0.13
N CYS A 155 18.72 -1.81 0.14
CA CYS A 155 18.04 -2.28 1.34
C CYS A 155 17.87 -3.81 1.32
N PRO A 156 17.82 -4.47 2.49
CA PRO A 156 17.61 -5.92 2.53
C PRO A 156 16.18 -6.30 2.14
N ASN A 157 15.19 -5.47 2.48
CA ASN A 157 13.79 -5.72 2.16
C ASN A 157 13.05 -4.41 1.84
N SER A 158 12.93 -4.10 0.55
CA SER A 158 12.25 -2.90 0.04
C SER A 158 10.75 -2.85 0.38
N VAL A 159 10.11 -4.01 0.63
CA VAL A 159 8.69 -4.07 1.02
C VAL A 159 8.53 -3.59 2.45
N LYS A 160 9.34 -4.10 3.38
CA LYS A 160 9.33 -3.70 4.79
C LYS A 160 9.64 -2.21 4.91
N VAL A 161 10.67 -1.72 4.22
CA VAL A 161 11.03 -0.31 4.19
C VAL A 161 9.85 0.56 3.77
N TRP A 162 9.18 0.21 2.67
CA TRP A 162 8.03 0.96 2.18
C TRP A 162 6.84 0.98 3.15
N LEU A 163 6.54 -0.17 3.79
CA LEU A 163 5.47 -0.26 4.77
C LEU A 163 5.76 0.60 6.02
N THR A 164 6.99 0.57 6.51
CA THR A 164 7.44 1.42 7.62
C THR A 164 7.36 2.90 7.26
N PHE A 165 7.84 3.28 6.06
CA PHE A 165 7.76 4.64 5.55
C PHE A 165 6.33 5.16 5.54
N ARG A 166 5.39 4.35 5.03
CA ARG A 166 3.95 4.65 5.04
C ARG A 166 3.37 4.82 6.43
N LYS A 167 3.80 3.99 7.38
CA LYS A 167 3.32 4.02 8.76
C LYS A 167 3.81 5.28 9.48
N GLN A 168 5.05 5.70 9.22
CA GLN A 168 5.66 6.86 9.87
C GLN A 168 5.21 8.20 9.30
N ASN A 169 4.74 8.26 8.04
CA ASN A 169 4.41 9.51 7.36
C ASN A 169 2.95 9.59 6.88
N PRO A 170 1.95 9.34 7.73
CA PRO A 170 0.56 9.27 7.28
C PRO A 170 0.05 10.62 6.74
N HIS A 171 0.46 11.76 7.33
CA HIS A 171 0.11 13.11 6.86
C HIS A 171 0.67 13.43 5.49
N MET A 172 1.93 13.07 5.22
CA MET A 172 2.51 13.23 3.89
C MET A 172 1.72 12.44 2.85
N PHE A 173 1.32 11.20 3.16
CA PHE A 173 0.50 10.38 2.26
C PHE A 173 -0.92 10.93 2.04
N TYR A 174 -1.37 11.86 2.87
CA TYR A 174 -2.61 12.60 2.65
C TYR A 174 -2.41 13.77 1.68
N GLY A 175 -1.23 14.40 1.72
CA GLY A 175 -0.82 15.53 0.87
C GLY A 175 -0.46 15.19 -0.58
N PHE A 176 -0.61 13.93 -1.00
CA PHE A 176 -0.39 13.53 -2.38
C PHE A 176 -1.42 12.51 -2.86
N ARG A 177 -1.61 12.45 -4.18
CA ARG A 177 -2.43 11.42 -4.83
C ARG A 177 -1.55 10.39 -5.53
N ILE A 178 -2.02 9.14 -5.58
CA ILE A 178 -1.37 8.07 -6.33
C ILE A 178 -2.09 7.93 -7.65
N LEU A 179 -1.43 8.28 -8.75
CA LEU A 179 -2.05 8.32 -10.09
C LEU A 179 -2.29 6.95 -10.70
N ASN A 180 -1.47 5.96 -10.35
CA ASN A 180 -1.44 4.66 -11.04
C ASN A 180 -1.01 3.53 -10.10
N ASN A 181 -1.22 2.28 -10.54
CA ASN A 181 -0.76 1.06 -9.85
C ASN A 181 0.76 0.97 -9.64
N ARG A 182 1.54 1.90 -10.21
CA ARG A 182 3.01 1.93 -10.18
C ARG A 182 3.59 2.93 -9.16
N LEU A 183 2.83 3.26 -8.10
CA LEU A 183 3.26 4.18 -7.04
C LEU A 183 3.82 5.51 -7.58
N THR A 184 3.10 6.06 -8.57
CA THR A 184 3.38 7.41 -9.08
C THR A 184 2.62 8.40 -8.20
N ILE A 185 3.36 9.31 -7.61
CA ILE A 185 2.91 10.27 -6.61
C ILE A 185 2.87 11.63 -7.28
N GLU A 186 1.73 12.29 -7.20
CA GLU A 186 1.55 13.70 -7.55
C GLU A 186 1.22 14.47 -6.28
N PHE A 187 2.02 15.50 -5.98
CA PHE A 187 1.82 16.35 -4.81
C PHE A 187 0.63 17.27 -5.03
N LEU A 188 -0.23 17.35 -4.03
CA LEU A 188 -1.38 18.25 -4.05
C LEU A 188 -0.90 19.67 -3.76
N ASP A 189 -1.46 20.63 -4.48
CA ASP A 189 -1.38 22.03 -4.06
C ASP A 189 -2.34 22.31 -2.90
N GLU A 190 -2.28 23.54 -2.37
CA GLU A 190 -3.12 23.95 -1.25
C GLU A 190 -4.61 23.83 -1.56
N THR A 191 -5.03 24.26 -2.76
CA THR A 191 -6.44 24.25 -3.17
C THR A 191 -6.95 22.83 -3.25
N GLU A 192 -6.20 21.95 -3.90
CA GLU A 192 -6.52 20.54 -4.03
C GLU A 192 -6.56 19.82 -2.67
N LEU A 193 -5.69 20.20 -1.74
CA LEU A 193 -5.66 19.63 -0.40
C LEU A 193 -6.87 20.06 0.44
N ARG A 194 -7.29 21.32 0.34
CA ARG A 194 -8.51 21.84 0.97
C ARG A 194 -9.75 21.17 0.40
N GLU A 195 -9.85 21.04 -0.92
CA GLU A 195 -10.94 20.33 -1.59
C GLU A 195 -11.01 18.85 -1.15
N LYS A 196 -9.85 18.19 -1.10
CA LYS A 196 -9.76 16.81 -0.62
C LYS A 196 -10.26 16.68 0.83
N TYR A 197 -9.89 17.60 1.70
CA TYR A 197 -10.38 17.64 3.08
C TYR A 197 -11.91 17.77 3.14
N ARG A 198 -12.50 18.72 2.41
CA ARG A 198 -13.96 18.89 2.34
C ARG A 198 -14.66 17.63 1.86
N SER A 199 -14.15 17.01 0.79
CA SER A 199 -14.69 15.76 0.24
C SER A 199 -14.61 14.59 1.24
N ASP A 200 -13.53 14.49 2.00
CA ASP A 200 -13.36 13.45 3.03
C ASP A 200 -14.31 13.68 4.22
N ILE A 201 -14.53 14.94 4.64
CA ILE A 201 -15.52 15.30 5.66
C ILE A 201 -16.94 14.96 5.21
N GLU A 202 -17.30 15.29 3.97
CA GLU A 202 -18.61 14.96 3.42
C GLU A 202 -18.82 13.43 3.35
N SER A 203 -17.76 12.70 3.02
CA SER A 203 -17.77 11.23 3.02
C SER A 203 -17.98 10.65 4.43
N VAL A 204 -17.48 11.31 5.47
CA VAL A 204 -17.72 10.93 6.88
C VAL A 204 -19.18 11.15 7.25
N LYS A 205 -19.77 12.30 6.87
CA LYS A 205 -21.19 12.61 7.13
C LYS A 205 -22.13 11.64 6.43
N CYS A 206 -21.82 11.24 5.20
CA CYS A 206 -22.64 10.31 4.42
C CYS A 206 -22.34 8.82 4.71
N SER A 207 -21.56 8.51 5.75
CA SER A 207 -20.94 7.19 5.95
C SER A 207 -21.91 6.04 6.23
N ASP A 208 -23.14 6.33 6.68
CA ASP A 208 -24.17 5.34 6.98
C ASP A 208 -24.63 4.54 5.75
N LYS A 209 -24.39 5.05 4.53
CA LYS A 209 -24.84 4.44 3.27
C LYS A 209 -23.74 3.70 2.50
N ASN A 210 -22.49 3.67 3.00
CA ASN A 210 -21.32 3.45 2.15
C ASN A 210 -20.64 2.06 2.23
N ALA A 211 -20.21 1.58 1.06
CA ALA A 211 -19.51 0.32 0.85
C ALA A 211 -18.21 0.18 1.68
N LYS A 212 -17.78 -1.06 1.95
CA LYS A 212 -16.63 -1.43 2.81
C LYS A 212 -15.31 -0.69 2.51
N VAL A 213 -15.11 -0.23 1.27
CA VAL A 213 -13.93 0.54 0.86
C VAL A 213 -13.93 1.94 1.44
N TYR A 214 -15.07 2.65 1.41
CA TYR A 214 -15.24 3.97 2.00
C TYR A 214 -14.97 3.94 3.50
N LYS A 215 -15.46 2.92 4.21
CA LYS A 215 -15.18 2.75 5.65
C LYS A 215 -13.69 2.68 5.98
N LYS A 216 -12.85 2.07 5.12
CA LYS A 216 -11.40 2.01 5.32
C LYS A 216 -10.73 3.37 5.10
N ASN A 217 -11.19 4.13 4.09
CA ASN A 217 -10.63 5.44 3.79
C ASN A 217 -11.02 6.47 4.86
N ILE A 218 -12.29 6.46 5.29
CA ILE A 218 -12.80 7.26 6.41
C ILE A 218 -11.98 6.97 7.67
N LYS A 219 -11.77 5.68 8.01
CA LYS A 219 -10.94 5.32 9.19
C LYS A 219 -9.51 5.88 9.09
N LYS A 220 -8.90 5.85 7.90
CA LYS A 220 -7.56 6.41 7.71
C LYS A 220 -7.55 7.94 7.84
N PHE A 221 -8.55 8.61 7.27
CA PHE A 221 -8.70 10.05 7.37
C PHE A 221 -8.88 10.49 8.82
N LEU A 222 -9.79 9.86 9.55
CA LEU A 222 -10.02 10.15 10.97
C LEU A 222 -8.76 9.90 11.83
N ALA A 223 -7.96 8.89 11.49
CA ALA A 223 -6.70 8.60 12.19
C ALA A 223 -5.60 9.67 11.98
N LEU A 224 -5.77 10.60 11.03
CA LEU A 224 -4.87 11.75 10.88
C LEU A 224 -5.14 12.85 11.91
N CYS A 225 -6.31 12.82 12.55
CA CYS A 225 -6.75 13.82 13.53
C CYS A 225 -6.58 15.26 13.00
N LEU A 226 -7.05 15.52 11.78
CA LEU A 226 -7.02 16.85 11.17
C LEU A 226 -8.23 17.66 11.66
N VAL A 227 -7.98 18.85 12.20
CA VAL A 227 -9.02 19.66 12.87
C VAL A 227 -9.89 20.41 11.88
N ASN A 228 -9.28 21.05 10.89
CA ASN A 228 -9.93 21.86 9.88
C ASN A 228 -9.07 21.89 8.59
N GLU A 229 -9.50 22.66 7.60
CA GLU A 229 -8.77 22.81 6.33
C GLU A 229 -7.37 23.40 6.51
N ASP A 230 -7.21 24.38 7.39
CA ASP A 230 -5.90 25.02 7.63
C ASP A 230 -4.92 24.06 8.31
N ASP A 231 -5.39 23.23 9.25
CA ASP A 231 -4.60 22.17 9.88
C ASP A 231 -4.21 21.09 8.86
N ALA A 232 -5.11 20.75 7.94
CA ALA A 232 -4.82 19.84 6.85
C ALA A 232 -3.71 20.38 5.95
N VAL A 233 -3.76 21.66 5.59
CA VAL A 233 -2.70 22.34 4.83
C VAL A 233 -1.40 22.36 5.61
N ALA A 234 -1.40 22.84 6.85
CA ALA A 234 -0.19 22.98 7.67
C ALA A 234 0.55 21.66 7.89
N ARG A 235 -0.18 20.53 8.05
CA ARG A 235 0.41 19.23 8.38
C ARG A 235 0.65 18.32 7.19
N CYS A 236 -0.13 18.47 6.11
CA CYS A 236 -0.07 17.55 4.97
C CYS A 236 0.53 18.17 3.72
N LEU A 237 0.50 19.51 3.56
CA LEU A 237 1.11 20.16 2.42
C LEU A 237 2.63 19.95 2.47
N THR A 238 3.15 19.23 1.48
CA THR A 238 4.59 18.99 1.36
C THR A 238 5.07 19.69 0.09
N ARG A 239 5.91 20.71 0.23
CA ARG A 239 6.55 21.33 -0.94
C ARG A 239 7.41 20.30 -1.64
N GLN A 240 7.47 20.39 -2.96
CA GLN A 240 8.13 19.37 -3.79
C GLN A 240 9.62 19.22 -3.47
N VAL A 241 10.31 20.32 -3.16
CA VAL A 241 11.72 20.32 -2.77
C VAL A 241 11.91 19.53 -1.48
N ASP A 242 11.08 19.82 -0.47
CA ASP A 242 11.12 19.19 0.84
C ASP A 242 10.74 17.72 0.76
N ALA A 243 9.78 17.37 -0.11
CA ALA A 243 9.33 16.00 -0.27
C ALA A 243 10.47 15.05 -0.66
N LYS A 244 11.32 15.47 -1.61
CA LYS A 244 12.47 14.64 -2.03
C LYS A 244 13.38 14.34 -0.86
N GLN A 245 13.71 15.38 -0.08
CA GLN A 245 14.61 15.27 1.06
C GLN A 245 14.00 14.39 2.16
N ILE A 246 12.73 14.59 2.50
CA ILE A 246 12.05 13.77 3.52
C ILE A 246 11.99 12.30 3.11
N PHE A 247 11.75 12.00 1.82
CA PHE A 247 11.79 10.62 1.32
C PHE A 247 13.18 10.00 1.51
N ILE A 248 14.23 10.72 1.12
CA ILE A 248 15.62 10.25 1.25
C ILE A 248 15.97 10.02 2.72
N ASP A 249 15.72 11.00 3.58
CA ASP A 249 16.09 10.95 5.00
C ASP A 249 15.34 9.84 5.72
N THR A 250 14.03 9.74 5.51
CA THR A 250 13.22 8.73 6.18
C THR A 250 13.58 7.33 5.71
N ILE A 251 13.72 7.11 4.39
CA ILE A 251 14.07 5.79 3.86
C ILE A 251 15.47 5.39 4.35
N THR A 252 16.42 6.31 4.33
CA THR A 252 17.78 6.07 4.84
C THR A 252 17.74 5.70 6.31
N LYS A 253 17.00 6.44 7.14
CA LYS A 253 16.81 6.13 8.57
C LYS A 253 16.20 4.76 8.82
N ILE A 254 15.19 4.37 8.03
CA ILE A 254 14.56 3.03 8.14
C ILE A 254 15.55 1.92 7.78
N VAL A 255 16.40 2.16 6.77
CA VAL A 255 17.39 1.18 6.32
C VAL A 255 18.56 1.06 7.30
N THR A 256 19.06 2.17 7.85
CA THR A 256 20.20 2.18 8.78
C THR A 256 19.83 1.75 10.19
N ASN A 257 18.59 2.03 10.64
CA ASN A 257 18.10 1.61 11.96
C ASN A 257 16.83 0.74 11.86
N PRO A 258 16.98 -0.54 11.49
CA PRO A 258 15.84 -1.45 11.36
C PRO A 258 15.23 -1.91 12.70
N ARG A 259 15.90 -1.68 13.83
CA ARG A 259 15.49 -2.18 15.17
C ARG A 259 14.80 -1.14 16.07
N GLY A 260 15.01 0.16 15.86
CA GLY A 260 14.45 1.22 16.71
C GLY A 260 12.93 1.49 16.56
N ASN A 261 12.15 0.58 15.97
CA ASN A 261 10.72 0.80 15.69
C ASN A 261 9.79 -0.32 16.21
N THR A 262 10.31 -1.25 16.99
CA THR A 262 9.53 -2.32 17.65
C THR A 262 9.23 -2.05 19.12
N GLU A 263 9.74 -0.97 19.70
CA GLU A 263 9.54 -0.60 21.11
C GLU A 263 9.02 0.85 21.20
N SER A 264 7.72 1.02 20.96
CA SER A 264 6.95 2.15 21.52
C SER A 264 5.48 1.78 21.46
N ASN A 265 4.91 1.65 22.67
CA ASN A 265 3.54 1.26 23.06
C ASN A 265 3.32 -0.23 23.28
#